data_AF-A0A967G8F7-F1
#
_entry.id   AF-A0A967G8F7-F1
#
_cell.length_a   1.000
_cell.length_b   1.000
_cell.length_c   1.000
_cell.angle_alpha   90.00
_cell.angle_beta   90.00
_cell.angle_gamma   90.00
#
_symmetry.space_group_name_H-M   'P 1'
#
loop_
_entity.id
_entity.type
_entity.pdbx_description
1 polymer ?
#
loop_
_entity_poly.entity_id
_entity_poly.type
_entity_poly.pdbx_seq_one_letter_code
_entity_poly.pdbx_strand_id
1 'polypeptide(L)'
;MKKKKSKKAGGKSSKEPAAEQAFESRVGVEDMRILDELKKSYLNYAMSVIVSRALPDVRDGLKPSQRRILAAMNDLNLGPRSKHRKCAKIVGDTGGNYHPHGDQAIYDTLVRLGQEWSMRYTLVDPQGNFGSIDADPPAAMRYTEARMASPAMEILEDINYDTVDFVPNYDETRNEPTVLPSKFPNLLVNGCTGIAVGMATNIPPHNIGEVCDALLLVIKDPKCGFKDIIKCLPGPDFPTGGIICGRKGIVDAYMGGRGHLTVRG
;
A
#
# COMPACT_ATOMS: atom_id res chain seq x y z
N MET A 1 59.18 -35.07 -56.03
CA MET A 1 60.36 -34.18 -55.83
C MET A 1 59.86 -32.84 -55.28
N LYS A 2 60.13 -32.53 -54.00
CA LYS A 2 61.01 -31.43 -53.51
C LYS A 2 60.57 -30.02 -53.98
N LYS A 3 60.48 -28.95 -53.18
CA LYS A 3 60.62 -28.67 -51.73
C LYS A 3 60.50 -27.13 -51.58
N LYS A 4 60.15 -26.65 -50.36
CA LYS A 4 60.53 -25.33 -49.76
C LYS A 4 59.81 -24.08 -50.32
N LYS A 5 59.52 -23.00 -49.58
CA LYS A 5 59.80 -22.55 -48.20
C LYS A 5 58.94 -21.28 -48.01
N SER A 6 58.34 -21.04 -46.84
CA SER A 6 58.24 -19.65 -46.35
C SER A 6 58.58 -19.63 -44.86
N LYS A 7 59.45 -18.68 -44.51
CA LYS A 7 60.07 -18.48 -43.19
C LYS A 7 59.32 -17.39 -42.43
N LYS A 8 59.28 -17.55 -41.11
CA LYS A 8 59.01 -16.50 -40.11
C LYS A 8 59.97 -15.32 -40.22
N ALA A 9 59.44 -14.11 -40.03
CA ALA A 9 59.99 -12.95 -39.32
C ALA A 9 58.81 -11.95 -39.23
N GLY A 10 58.29 -11.55 -38.06
CA GLY A 10 58.95 -10.79 -37.00
C GLY A 10 58.29 -9.40 -36.97
N GLY A 11 57.49 -9.07 -35.95
CA GLY A 11 56.74 -7.82 -35.96
C GLY A 11 55.95 -7.50 -34.69
N LYS A 12 56.68 -7.00 -33.69
CA LYS A 12 56.28 -6.05 -32.63
C LYS A 12 55.19 -6.47 -31.63
N SER A 13 55.69 -6.84 -30.45
CA SER A 13 55.04 -6.66 -29.16
C SER A 13 54.71 -5.19 -28.90
N SER A 14 53.44 -4.86 -28.70
CA SER A 14 53.02 -3.69 -27.94
C SER A 14 52.47 -4.18 -26.61
N LYS A 15 53.31 -4.04 -25.57
CA LYS A 15 52.92 -4.22 -24.17
C LYS A 15 51.80 -3.22 -23.87
N GLU A 16 50.62 -3.70 -23.51
CA GLU A 16 49.69 -2.90 -22.71
C GLU A 16 50.34 -2.66 -21.35
N PRO A 17 50.29 -1.43 -20.79
CA PRO A 17 50.81 -1.20 -19.46
C PRO A 17 49.87 -1.85 -18.46
N ALA A 18 50.40 -2.85 -17.75
CA ALA A 18 49.85 -3.38 -16.53
C ALA A 18 49.69 -2.23 -15.52
N ALA A 19 48.46 -1.78 -15.34
CA ALA A 19 48.04 -0.95 -14.22
C ALA A 19 47.06 -1.75 -13.36
N GLU A 20 47.45 -2.96 -12.99
CA GLU A 20 46.85 -3.69 -11.89
C GLU A 20 47.73 -3.39 -10.66
N GLN A 21 47.57 -2.18 -10.13
CA GLN A 21 48.08 -1.88 -8.79
C GLN A 21 47.19 -2.63 -7.80
N ALA A 22 47.73 -3.72 -7.27
CA ALA A 22 47.19 -4.41 -6.12
C ALA A 22 46.99 -3.39 -4.99
N PHE A 23 45.73 -3.08 -4.70
CA PHE A 23 45.37 -2.44 -3.43
C PHE A 23 45.61 -3.47 -2.34
N GLU A 24 46.58 -3.19 -1.46
CA GLU A 24 46.73 -3.92 -0.21
C GLU A 24 45.37 -3.95 0.50
N SER A 25 44.86 -5.15 0.73
CA SER A 25 43.64 -5.38 1.50
C SER A 25 43.84 -4.84 2.90
N ARG A 26 43.38 -3.60 3.12
CA ARG A 26 43.17 -3.08 4.47
C ARG A 26 42.17 -4.02 5.13
N VAL A 27 42.60 -4.73 6.17
CA VAL A 27 41.80 -5.73 6.88
C VAL A 27 40.42 -5.13 7.20
N GLY A 28 39.36 -5.71 6.64
CA GLY A 28 37.97 -5.27 6.82
C GLY A 28 37.38 -4.39 5.72
N VAL A 29 38.08 -4.15 4.60
CA VAL A 29 37.52 -3.46 3.42
C VAL A 29 37.39 -4.45 2.27
N GLU A 30 36.14 -4.69 1.83
CA GLU A 30 35.84 -5.46 0.62
C GLU A 30 35.60 -4.50 -0.55
N ASP A 31 36.32 -4.70 -1.65
CA ASP A 31 36.09 -3.94 -2.88
C ASP A 31 34.74 -4.34 -3.49
N MET A 32 33.84 -3.35 -3.63
CA MET A 32 32.51 -3.56 -4.19
C MET A 32 32.39 -2.85 -5.53
N ARG A 33 32.04 -3.61 -6.57
CA ARG A 33 31.78 -3.03 -7.90
C ARG A 33 30.56 -2.13 -7.83
N ILE A 34 30.71 -0.89 -8.28
CA ILE A 34 29.63 0.12 -8.26
C ILE A 34 28.35 -0.36 -8.94
N LEU A 35 28.46 -1.14 -10.02
CA LEU A 35 27.30 -1.65 -10.75
C LEU A 35 26.52 -2.69 -9.93
N ASP A 36 27.21 -3.53 -9.17
CA ASP A 36 26.57 -4.53 -8.31
C ASP A 36 25.86 -3.84 -7.13
N GLU A 37 26.52 -2.85 -6.52
CA GLU A 37 25.96 -2.09 -5.41
C GLU A 37 24.74 -1.29 -5.83
N LEU A 38 24.82 -0.56 -6.96
CA LEU A 38 23.71 0.21 -7.48
C LEU A 38 22.50 -0.70 -7.79
N LYS A 39 22.72 -1.86 -8.41
CA LYS A 39 21.66 -2.82 -8.69
C LYS A 39 21.03 -3.34 -7.40
N LYS A 40 21.83 -3.74 -6.41
CA LYS A 40 21.35 -4.29 -5.14
C LYS A 40 20.57 -3.25 -4.34
N SER A 41 21.13 -2.07 -4.15
CA SER A 41 20.49 -0.97 -3.40
C SER A 41 19.20 -0.50 -4.08
N TYR A 42 19.20 -0.36 -5.41
CA TYR A 42 17.99 0.00 -6.15
C TYR A 42 16.90 -1.07 -6.03
N LEU A 43 17.24 -2.35 -6.19
CA LEU A 43 16.27 -3.45 -6.07
C LEU A 43 15.69 -3.55 -4.66
N ASN A 44 16.52 -3.42 -3.62
CA ASN A 44 16.06 -3.45 -2.23
C ASN A 44 15.09 -2.30 -1.93
N TYR A 45 15.41 -1.09 -2.39
CA TYR A 45 14.53 0.06 -2.26
C TYR A 45 13.22 -0.16 -3.04
N ALA A 46 13.29 -0.60 -4.30
CA ALA A 46 12.12 -0.82 -5.14
C ALA A 46 11.17 -1.86 -4.51
N MET A 47 11.71 -2.99 -4.05
CA MET A 47 10.92 -4.04 -3.40
C MET A 47 10.27 -3.54 -2.11
N SER A 48 11.01 -2.79 -1.27
CA SER A 48 10.46 -2.19 -0.05
C SER A 48 9.29 -1.24 -0.36
N VAL A 49 9.41 -0.41 -1.40
CA VAL A 49 8.33 0.52 -1.79
C VAL A 49 7.10 -0.24 -2.30
N ILE A 50 7.30 -1.28 -3.11
CA ILE A 50 6.20 -2.07 -3.70
C ILE A 50 5.44 -2.83 -2.61
N VAL A 51 6.15 -3.57 -1.76
CA VAL A 51 5.54 -4.50 -0.79
C VAL A 51 5.10 -3.80 0.49
N SER A 52 5.87 -2.82 0.96
CA SER A 52 5.73 -2.30 2.32
C SER A 52 5.32 -0.83 2.39
N ARG A 53 4.87 -0.23 1.28
CA ARG A 53 4.48 1.19 1.26
C ARG A 53 3.32 1.53 0.33
N ALA A 54 3.51 1.31 -0.98
CA ALA A 54 2.71 1.98 -1.99
C ALA A 54 1.41 1.26 -2.34
N LEU A 55 1.42 -0.07 -2.35
CA LEU A 55 0.30 -0.91 -2.76
C LEU A 55 -0.41 -1.51 -1.53
N PRO A 56 -1.75 -1.66 -1.59
CA PRO A 56 -2.51 -2.33 -0.53
C PRO A 56 -2.36 -3.86 -0.65
N ASP A 57 -2.61 -4.58 0.45
CA ASP A 57 -2.85 -6.03 0.38
C ASP A 57 -4.27 -6.30 -0.13
N VAL A 58 -4.45 -7.34 -0.96
CA VAL A 58 -5.76 -7.66 -1.52
C VAL A 58 -6.75 -8.16 -0.48
N ARG A 59 -6.24 -8.77 0.61
CA ARG A 59 -7.05 -9.43 1.64
C ARG A 59 -7.78 -8.43 2.53
N ASP A 60 -7.12 -7.35 2.91
CA ASP A 60 -7.68 -6.31 3.79
C ASP A 60 -7.85 -4.94 3.12
N GLY A 61 -7.31 -4.76 1.91
CA GLY A 61 -7.37 -3.50 1.17
C GLY A 61 -6.55 -2.36 1.80
N LEU A 62 -5.65 -2.65 2.74
CA LEU A 62 -4.91 -1.63 3.49
C LEU A 62 -3.43 -1.59 3.10
N LYS A 63 -2.88 -0.39 3.11
CA LYS A 63 -1.43 -0.17 3.11
C LYS A 63 -0.87 -0.37 4.52
N PRO A 64 0.43 -0.64 4.68
CA PRO A 64 1.03 -0.85 6.00
C PRO A 64 0.83 0.30 6.99
N SER A 65 0.88 1.56 6.54
CA SER A 65 0.63 2.71 7.44
C SER A 65 -0.80 2.71 7.97
N GLN A 66 -1.79 2.44 7.12
CA GLN A 66 -3.21 2.38 7.51
C GLN A 66 -3.46 1.22 8.48
N ARG A 67 -2.90 0.03 8.17
CA ARG A 67 -3.00 -1.16 9.03
C ARG A 67 -2.43 -0.91 10.43
N ARG A 68 -1.23 -0.33 10.51
CA ARG A 68 -0.55 -0.05 11.76
C ARG A 68 -1.27 1.01 12.60
N ILE A 69 -1.90 2.01 11.97
CA ILE A 69 -2.76 2.97 12.66
C ILE A 69 -3.94 2.25 13.31
N LEU A 70 -4.65 1.39 12.56
CA LEU A 70 -5.79 0.64 13.11
C LEU A 70 -5.36 -0.32 14.22
N ALA A 71 -4.22 -1.01 14.08
CA ALA A 71 -3.65 -1.84 15.13
C ALA A 71 -3.35 -1.04 16.40
N ALA A 72 -2.68 0.10 16.29
CA ALA A 72 -2.41 0.97 17.44
C ALA A 72 -3.69 1.52 18.08
N MET A 73 -4.70 1.87 17.30
CA MET A 73 -6.00 2.30 17.81
C MET A 73 -6.76 1.16 18.51
N ASN A 74 -6.60 -0.07 18.04
CA ASN A 74 -7.14 -1.28 18.68
C ASN A 74 -6.48 -1.53 20.03
N ASP A 75 -5.15 -1.46 20.13
CA ASP A 75 -4.42 -1.61 21.40
C ASP A 75 -4.81 -0.55 22.43
N LEU A 76 -5.09 0.67 21.95
CA LEU A 76 -5.61 1.77 22.75
C LEU A 76 -7.09 1.63 23.12
N ASN A 77 -7.75 0.57 22.66
CA ASN A 77 -9.18 0.27 22.87
C ASN A 77 -10.11 1.38 22.38
N LEU A 78 -9.80 1.99 21.24
CA LEU A 78 -10.51 3.15 20.69
C LEU A 78 -11.70 2.77 19.80
N GLY A 79 -12.58 1.90 20.29
CA GLY A 79 -13.78 1.53 19.54
C GLY A 79 -14.82 2.68 19.41
N PRO A 80 -15.88 2.50 18.61
CA PRO A 80 -16.91 3.53 18.36
C PRO A 80 -17.65 4.02 19.60
N ARG A 81 -17.63 3.25 20.70
CA ARG A 81 -18.25 3.63 21.99
C ARG A 81 -17.27 4.31 22.95
N SER A 82 -15.99 4.32 22.63
CA SER A 82 -14.95 4.96 23.44
C SER A 82 -15.00 6.49 23.29
N LYS A 83 -14.37 7.21 24.22
CA LYS A 83 -14.12 8.65 24.05
C LYS A 83 -13.04 8.86 22.99
N HIS A 84 -13.17 9.92 22.20
CA HIS A 84 -12.09 10.34 21.31
C HIS A 84 -10.80 10.56 22.09
N ARG A 85 -9.67 10.30 21.43
CA ARG A 85 -8.34 10.51 21.99
C ARG A 85 -7.55 11.43 21.09
N LYS A 86 -6.68 12.24 21.70
CA LYS A 86 -5.79 13.15 20.98
C LYS A 86 -5.04 12.39 19.89
N CYS A 87 -5.09 12.92 18.67
CA CYS A 87 -4.39 12.34 17.53
C CYS A 87 -2.89 12.22 17.80
N ALA A 88 -2.30 13.15 18.55
CA ALA A 88 -0.90 13.07 19.00
C ALA A 88 -0.57 11.76 19.75
N LYS A 89 -1.51 11.23 20.55
CA LYS A 89 -1.31 9.95 21.26
C LYS A 89 -1.36 8.77 20.29
N ILE A 90 -2.32 8.77 19.37
CA ILE A 90 -2.47 7.71 18.36
C ILE A 90 -1.25 7.67 17.43
N VAL A 91 -0.80 8.83 16.96
CA VAL A 91 0.39 8.99 16.12
C VAL A 91 1.64 8.52 16.86
N GLY A 92 1.83 8.96 18.11
CA GLY A 92 2.98 8.56 18.92
C GLY A 92 3.04 7.04 19.17
N ASP A 93 1.91 6.41 19.48
CA ASP A 93 1.87 4.96 19.71
C ASP A 93 2.01 4.17 18.41
N THR A 94 1.47 4.67 17.29
CA THR A 94 1.69 4.06 15.98
C THR A 94 3.17 4.12 15.61
N GLY A 95 3.81 5.28 15.78
CA GLY A 95 5.21 5.50 15.46
C GLY A 95 6.14 4.64 16.33
N GLY A 96 5.96 4.74 17.65
CA GLY A 96 6.82 4.05 18.62
C GLY A 96 6.63 2.54 18.70
N ASN A 97 5.47 2.00 18.31
CA ASN A 97 5.24 0.55 18.36
C ASN A 97 5.38 -0.14 17.00
N TYR A 98 5.01 0.52 15.88
CA TYR A 98 4.78 -0.17 14.62
C TYR A 98 5.38 0.50 13.37
N HIS A 99 5.45 1.83 13.32
CA HIS A 99 5.75 2.56 12.10
C HIS A 99 6.92 3.54 12.29
N PRO A 100 8.19 3.10 12.11
CA PRO A 100 9.39 3.91 12.38
C PRO A 100 9.64 4.94 11.27
N HIS A 101 8.65 5.78 11.01
CA HIS A 101 8.64 6.84 10.02
C HIS A 101 8.02 8.11 10.63
N GLY A 102 8.21 9.25 9.98
CA GLY A 102 7.87 10.55 10.55
C GLY A 102 6.39 10.69 10.92
N ASP A 103 6.14 11.30 12.09
CA ASP A 103 4.82 11.54 12.67
C ASP A 103 3.84 12.20 11.68
N GLN A 104 4.33 13.12 10.84
CA GLN A 104 3.49 13.80 9.85
C GLN A 104 2.85 12.83 8.87
N ALA A 105 3.60 11.82 8.38
CA ALA A 105 3.06 10.84 7.44
C ALA A 105 1.97 9.97 8.07
N ILE A 106 2.13 9.63 9.36
CA ILE A 106 1.15 8.90 10.15
C ILE A 106 -0.09 9.77 10.37
N TYR A 107 0.10 11.04 10.76
CA TYR A 107 -1.00 11.96 11.00
C TYR A 107 -1.81 12.25 9.74
N ASP A 108 -1.16 12.51 8.61
CA ASP A 108 -1.84 12.73 7.33
C ASP A 108 -2.63 11.49 6.89
N THR A 109 -2.09 10.30 7.16
CA THR A 109 -2.80 9.04 6.91
C THR A 109 -4.02 8.91 7.81
N LEU A 110 -3.88 9.15 9.12
CA LEU A 110 -4.96 9.11 10.10
C LEU A 110 -6.08 10.07 9.74
N VAL A 111 -5.73 11.30 9.33
CA VAL A 111 -6.70 12.32 8.92
C VAL A 111 -7.49 11.84 7.71
N ARG A 112 -6.83 11.32 6.67
CA ARG A 112 -7.51 10.81 5.46
C ARG A 112 -8.47 9.67 5.73
N LEU A 113 -8.19 8.81 6.73
CA LEU A 113 -9.10 7.73 7.14
C LEU A 113 -10.41 8.23 7.76
N GLY A 114 -10.47 9.51 8.18
CA GLY A 114 -11.66 10.15 8.75
C GLY A 114 -12.32 11.20 7.84
N GLN A 115 -11.80 11.44 6.64
CA GLN A 115 -12.36 12.42 5.71
C GLN A 115 -13.44 11.79 4.81
N GLU A 116 -14.70 12.18 5.01
CA GLU A 116 -15.86 11.62 4.29
C GLU A 116 -15.84 11.86 2.78
N TRP A 117 -15.19 12.93 2.30
CA TRP A 117 -15.01 13.18 0.86
C TRP A 117 -13.84 12.39 0.26
N SER A 118 -12.92 11.89 1.08
CA SER A 118 -11.77 11.10 0.61
C SER A 118 -12.04 9.60 0.64
N MET A 119 -12.93 9.13 1.52
CA MET A 119 -13.17 7.71 1.76
C MET A 119 -14.67 7.44 1.83
N ARG A 120 -15.15 6.45 1.07
CA ARG A 120 -16.59 6.16 0.94
C ARG A 120 -17.23 5.71 2.26
N TYR A 121 -16.49 4.95 3.06
CA TYR A 121 -16.82 4.53 4.42
C TYR A 121 -15.59 4.77 5.30
N THR A 122 -15.63 5.81 6.12
CA THR A 122 -14.51 6.18 6.98
C THR A 122 -14.18 5.06 7.98
N LEU A 123 -12.88 4.88 8.23
CA LEU A 123 -12.36 3.92 9.22
C LEU A 123 -12.06 4.61 10.55
N VAL A 124 -11.98 5.94 10.54
CA VAL A 124 -11.76 6.79 11.71
C VAL A 124 -12.94 7.74 11.87
N ASP A 125 -13.39 7.90 13.11
CA ASP A 125 -14.37 8.91 13.54
C ASP A 125 -13.59 10.11 14.11
N PRO A 126 -13.57 11.26 13.39
CA PRO A 126 -12.80 12.42 13.77
C PRO A 126 -13.57 13.38 14.68
N GLN A 127 -12.86 14.05 15.60
CA GLN A 127 -13.34 15.19 16.37
C GLN A 127 -12.38 16.38 16.24
N GLY A 128 -12.91 17.53 15.81
CA GLY A 128 -12.15 18.74 15.53
C GLY A 128 -11.95 18.97 14.02
N ASN A 129 -11.05 19.89 13.66
CA ASN A 129 -10.80 20.23 12.25
C ASN A 129 -9.86 19.23 11.57
N PHE A 130 -10.42 18.36 10.71
CA PHE A 130 -9.72 17.38 9.88
C PHE A 130 -9.51 17.85 8.42
N GLY A 131 -9.64 19.15 8.18
CA GLY A 131 -9.53 19.78 6.86
C GLY A 131 -10.89 19.94 6.19
N SER A 132 -10.87 20.33 4.91
CA SER A 132 -12.06 20.55 4.10
C SER A 132 -11.87 20.02 2.67
N ILE A 133 -12.97 19.95 1.91
CA ILE A 133 -12.93 19.64 0.47
C ILE A 133 -12.23 20.75 -0.34
N ASP A 134 -12.23 21.98 0.18
CA ASP A 134 -11.58 23.16 -0.43
C ASP A 134 -10.05 23.18 -0.21
N ALA A 135 -9.48 22.05 0.21
CA ALA A 135 -8.06 21.83 0.49
C ALA A 135 -7.50 22.61 1.68
N ASP A 136 -8.34 23.01 2.65
CA ASP A 136 -7.85 23.48 3.94
C ASP A 136 -7.16 22.32 4.68
N PRO A 137 -5.94 22.52 5.21
CA PRO A 137 -5.24 21.48 5.96
C PRO A 137 -5.93 21.19 7.29
N PRO A 138 -5.79 19.97 7.83
CA PRO A 138 -6.25 19.66 9.18
C PRO A 138 -5.53 20.54 10.21
N ALA A 139 -6.18 20.78 11.35
CA ALA A 139 -5.50 21.39 12.49
C ALA A 139 -4.35 20.48 12.98
N ALA A 140 -3.42 21.03 13.77
CA ALA A 140 -2.33 20.23 14.33
C ALA A 140 -2.86 19.10 15.25
N MET A 141 -2.16 17.96 15.28
CA MET A 141 -2.55 16.74 16.02
C MET A 141 -2.76 16.91 17.55
N ARG A 142 -2.33 18.05 18.11
CA ARG A 142 -2.60 18.43 19.52
C ARG A 142 -4.03 18.94 19.75
N TYR A 143 -4.71 19.40 18.69
CA TYR A 143 -6.07 19.93 18.76
C TYR A 143 -7.10 18.89 18.36
N THR A 144 -6.78 18.04 17.39
CA THR A 144 -7.67 17.00 16.88
C THR A 144 -7.71 15.77 17.78
N GLU A 145 -8.85 15.09 17.77
CA GLU A 145 -9.07 13.81 18.44
C GLU A 145 -9.70 12.82 17.47
N ALA A 146 -9.51 11.52 17.71
CA ALA A 146 -10.02 10.46 16.88
C ALA A 146 -10.35 9.20 17.69
N ARG A 147 -11.23 8.37 17.14
CA ARG A 147 -11.48 6.96 17.53
C ARG A 147 -11.82 6.15 16.27
N MET A 148 -11.94 4.84 16.38
CA MET A 148 -12.30 4.00 15.25
C MET A 148 -13.79 4.17 14.90
N ALA A 149 -14.09 4.25 13.61
CA ALA A 149 -15.45 4.19 13.10
C ALA A 149 -15.95 2.73 13.05
N SER A 150 -17.26 2.52 12.92
CA SER A 150 -17.86 1.18 12.91
C SER A 150 -17.26 0.23 11.85
N PRO A 151 -16.98 0.64 10.59
CA PRO A 151 -16.37 -0.26 9.61
C PRO A 151 -14.99 -0.78 10.02
N ALA A 152 -14.21 0.00 10.77
CA ALA A 152 -12.91 -0.45 11.26
C ALA A 152 -13.03 -1.59 12.30
N MET A 153 -14.14 -1.65 13.05
CA MET A 153 -14.39 -2.76 13.97
C MET A 153 -14.61 -4.07 13.23
N GLU A 154 -15.36 -4.04 12.12
CA GLU A 154 -15.55 -5.22 11.25
C GLU A 154 -14.23 -5.66 10.59
N ILE A 155 -13.29 -4.73 10.39
CA ILE A 155 -11.96 -5.06 9.86
C ILE A 155 -11.11 -5.78 10.91
N LEU A 156 -11.21 -5.38 12.18
CA LEU A 156 -10.41 -5.89 13.29
C LEU A 156 -11.07 -7.05 14.05
N GLU A 157 -12.33 -7.35 13.77
CA GLU A 157 -13.07 -8.38 14.49
C GLU A 157 -12.34 -9.73 14.40
N ASP A 158 -12.30 -10.43 15.53
CA ASP A 158 -11.66 -11.74 15.72
C ASP A 158 -10.13 -11.79 15.63
N ILE A 159 -9.44 -10.64 15.57
CA ILE A 159 -7.96 -10.59 15.52
C ILE A 159 -7.25 -11.32 16.68
N ASN A 160 -7.92 -11.48 17.83
CA ASN A 160 -7.37 -12.16 19.01
C ASN A 160 -7.60 -13.69 19.03
N TYR A 161 -8.24 -14.26 18.00
CA TYR A 161 -8.55 -15.69 17.91
C TYR A 161 -7.66 -16.42 16.91
N ASP A 162 -6.39 -16.01 16.80
CA ASP A 162 -5.40 -16.65 15.93
C ASP A 162 -5.85 -16.73 14.44
N THR A 163 -6.57 -15.69 13.99
CA THR A 163 -7.14 -15.64 12.63
C THR A 163 -6.16 -15.13 11.59
N VAL A 164 -5.05 -14.51 12.01
CA VAL A 164 -4.03 -13.91 11.14
C VAL A 164 -2.64 -14.11 11.74
N ASP A 165 -1.65 -14.21 10.86
CA ASP A 165 -0.26 -14.31 11.29
C ASP A 165 0.25 -12.97 11.82
N PHE A 166 1.03 -13.06 12.90
CA PHE A 166 1.75 -11.94 13.50
C PHE A 166 3.25 -12.09 13.26
N VAL A 167 3.93 -10.96 13.08
CA VAL A 167 5.39 -10.89 12.95
C VAL A 167 5.97 -9.92 13.97
N PRO A 168 7.23 -10.09 14.41
CA PRO A 168 7.90 -9.10 15.23
C PRO A 168 7.89 -7.71 14.55
N ASN A 169 7.70 -6.67 15.35
CA ASN A 169 7.81 -5.29 14.90
C ASN A 169 9.29 -4.91 14.62
N TYR A 170 9.54 -3.66 14.24
CA TYR A 170 10.86 -3.22 13.78
C TYR A 170 11.99 -3.30 14.83
N ASP A 171 11.66 -3.34 16.12
CA ASP A 171 12.63 -3.48 17.23
C ASP A 171 12.45 -4.78 18.02
N GLU A 172 11.63 -5.70 17.51
CA GLU A 172 11.34 -7.02 18.09
C GLU A 172 10.78 -6.99 19.52
N THR A 173 10.27 -5.85 20.00
CA THR A 173 9.66 -5.74 21.33
C THR A 173 8.17 -6.05 21.35
N ARG A 174 7.53 -6.05 20.18
CA ARG A 174 6.10 -6.29 19.99
C ARG A 174 5.87 -7.13 18.73
N ASN A 175 4.63 -7.56 18.55
CA ASN A 175 4.19 -8.21 17.33
C ASN A 175 3.18 -7.31 16.60
N GLU A 176 3.22 -7.31 15.26
CA GLU A 176 2.23 -6.65 14.40
C GLU A 176 1.57 -7.67 13.46
N PRO A 177 0.28 -7.48 13.13
CA PRO A 177 -0.41 -8.37 12.20
C PRO A 177 0.07 -8.15 10.77
N THR A 178 0.31 -9.24 10.04
CA THR A 178 0.70 -9.18 8.61
C THR A 178 -0.45 -8.65 7.74
N VAL A 179 -1.68 -9.02 8.09
CA VAL A 179 -2.96 -8.55 7.53
C VAL A 179 -4.02 -8.49 8.63
N LEU A 180 -5.12 -7.76 8.40
CA LEU A 180 -6.26 -7.77 9.31
C LEU A 180 -7.32 -8.81 8.87
N PRO A 181 -8.13 -9.35 9.80
CA PRO A 181 -9.19 -10.31 9.47
C PRO A 181 -10.15 -9.84 8.37
N SER A 182 -10.50 -8.55 8.37
CA SER A 182 -11.19 -7.86 7.28
C SER A 182 -12.50 -8.48 6.81
N LYS A 183 -13.48 -8.67 7.71
CA LYS A 183 -14.85 -9.11 7.33
C LYS A 183 -15.56 -8.10 6.43
N PHE A 184 -15.16 -6.83 6.51
CA PHE A 184 -15.58 -5.77 5.61
C PHE A 184 -14.72 -5.78 4.32
N PRO A 185 -15.30 -5.85 3.11
CA PRO A 185 -14.57 -5.93 1.83
C PRO A 185 -13.95 -4.59 1.42
N ASN A 186 -13.03 -4.10 2.23
CA ASN A 186 -12.51 -2.73 2.22
C ASN A 186 -11.86 -2.32 0.89
N LEU A 187 -11.12 -3.23 0.23
CA LEU A 187 -10.42 -2.91 -1.02
C LEU A 187 -11.36 -2.38 -2.11
N LEU A 188 -12.51 -3.05 -2.30
CA LEU A 188 -13.47 -2.65 -3.33
C LEU A 188 -14.37 -1.51 -2.83
N VAL A 189 -14.75 -1.56 -1.56
CA VAL A 189 -15.68 -0.59 -0.98
C VAL A 189 -15.05 0.80 -0.85
N ASN A 190 -13.84 0.89 -0.31
CA ASN A 190 -13.14 2.18 -0.15
C ASN A 190 -12.18 2.48 -1.30
N GLY A 191 -11.84 1.49 -2.13
CA GLY A 191 -10.87 1.66 -3.19
C GLY A 191 -9.44 1.84 -2.67
N CYS A 192 -8.51 2.09 -3.58
CA CYS A 192 -7.14 2.44 -3.23
C CYS A 192 -6.43 3.11 -4.40
N THR A 193 -5.60 4.11 -4.10
CA THR A 193 -4.65 4.70 -5.05
C THR A 193 -3.23 4.55 -4.52
N GLY A 194 -2.29 4.18 -5.38
CA GLY A 194 -0.88 4.01 -4.98
C GLY A 194 0.07 4.07 -6.17
N ILE A 195 1.22 4.69 -5.97
CA ILE A 195 2.30 4.77 -6.97
C ILE A 195 3.54 4.15 -6.34
N ALA A 196 4.01 3.05 -6.93
CA ALA A 196 5.19 2.33 -6.51
C ALA A 196 6.34 2.52 -7.52
N VAL A 197 7.41 1.74 -7.38
CA VAL A 197 8.50 1.74 -8.36
C VAL A 197 8.08 0.90 -9.58
N GLY A 198 7.89 1.56 -10.73
CA GLY A 198 7.56 0.91 -12.00
C GLY A 198 6.09 0.47 -12.16
N MET A 199 5.22 0.75 -11.19
CA MET A 199 3.80 0.39 -11.25
C MET A 199 2.93 1.35 -10.43
N ALA A 200 1.64 1.36 -10.72
CA ALA A 200 0.63 2.13 -9.99
C ALA A 200 -0.69 1.37 -9.94
N THR A 201 -1.50 1.67 -8.93
CA THR A 201 -2.86 1.16 -8.76
C THR A 201 -3.82 2.32 -8.53
N ASN A 202 -5.03 2.20 -9.08
CA ASN A 202 -6.13 3.11 -8.81
C ASN A 202 -7.45 2.34 -8.95
N ILE A 203 -8.04 2.01 -7.80
CA ILE A 203 -9.29 1.25 -7.67
C ILE A 203 -10.34 2.23 -7.12
N PRO A 204 -11.43 2.50 -7.84
CA PRO A 204 -12.47 3.39 -7.35
C PRO A 204 -13.32 2.69 -6.27
N PRO A 205 -13.94 3.46 -5.36
CA PRO A 205 -14.83 2.92 -4.33
C PRO A 205 -16.14 2.37 -4.92
N HIS A 206 -16.80 1.50 -4.17
CA HIS A 206 -18.06 0.85 -4.53
C HIS A 206 -19.03 0.84 -3.35
N ASN A 207 -20.31 0.64 -3.66
CA ASN A 207 -21.34 0.51 -2.64
C ASN A 207 -21.19 -0.83 -1.90
N ILE A 208 -21.26 -0.81 -0.57
CA ILE A 208 -21.10 -2.04 0.25
C ILE A 208 -22.18 -3.08 -0.05
N GLY A 209 -23.44 -2.67 -0.25
CA GLY A 209 -24.55 -3.58 -0.51
C GLY A 209 -24.36 -4.32 -1.82
N GLU A 210 -24.01 -3.58 -2.87
CA GLU A 210 -23.73 -4.12 -4.21
C GLU A 210 -22.52 -5.07 -4.20
N VAL A 211 -21.46 -4.73 -3.45
CA VAL A 211 -20.30 -5.63 -3.29
C VAL A 211 -20.71 -6.91 -2.56
N CYS A 212 -21.48 -6.81 -1.47
CA CYS A 212 -21.98 -7.99 -0.75
C CYS A 212 -22.91 -8.85 -1.63
N ASP A 213 -23.79 -8.26 -2.42
CA ASP A 213 -24.66 -8.97 -3.35
C ASP A 213 -23.84 -9.72 -4.42
N ALA A 214 -22.78 -9.09 -4.95
CA ALA A 214 -21.85 -9.73 -5.87
C ALA A 214 -21.07 -10.88 -5.21
N LEU A 215 -20.63 -10.73 -3.95
CA LEU A 215 -19.98 -11.80 -3.19
C LEU A 215 -20.93 -12.98 -2.95
N LEU A 216 -22.18 -12.72 -2.55
CA LEU A 216 -23.20 -13.74 -2.35
C LEU A 216 -23.52 -14.47 -3.67
N LEU A 217 -23.54 -13.76 -4.79
CA LEU A 217 -23.68 -14.36 -6.13
C LEU A 217 -22.54 -15.33 -6.43
N VAL A 218 -21.28 -14.92 -6.20
CA VAL A 218 -20.08 -15.76 -6.43
C VAL A 218 -20.07 -16.98 -5.50
N ILE A 219 -20.50 -16.85 -4.24
CA ILE A 219 -20.61 -17.97 -3.30
C ILE A 219 -21.65 -18.97 -3.79
N LYS A 220 -22.81 -18.49 -4.27
CA LYS A 220 -23.91 -19.33 -4.75
C LYS A 220 -23.61 -20.00 -6.08
N ASP A 221 -22.97 -19.27 -7.00
CA ASP A 221 -22.55 -19.76 -8.31
C ASP A 221 -21.10 -19.34 -8.60
N PRO A 222 -20.12 -20.18 -8.26
CA PRO A 222 -18.70 -19.91 -8.51
C PRO A 222 -18.34 -19.79 -10.00
N LYS A 223 -19.24 -20.19 -10.92
CA LYS A 223 -19.06 -20.07 -12.37
C LYS A 223 -19.75 -18.84 -12.95
N CYS A 224 -20.35 -17.99 -12.11
CA CYS A 224 -21.00 -16.77 -12.56
C CYS A 224 -20.00 -15.92 -13.35
N GLY A 225 -20.47 -15.40 -14.49
CA GLY A 225 -19.63 -14.60 -15.36
C GLY A 225 -19.74 -13.12 -15.02
N PHE A 226 -18.88 -12.32 -15.67
CA PHE A 226 -18.98 -10.86 -15.64
C PHE A 226 -20.40 -10.31 -15.89
N LYS A 227 -21.15 -10.94 -16.82
CA LYS A 227 -22.51 -10.54 -17.17
C LYS A 227 -23.49 -10.61 -16.01
N ASP A 228 -23.22 -11.46 -15.03
CA ASP A 228 -24.06 -11.60 -13.84
C ASP A 228 -23.58 -10.68 -12.73
N ILE A 229 -22.26 -10.56 -12.55
CA ILE A 229 -21.65 -9.64 -11.58
C ILE A 229 -22.09 -8.19 -11.84
N ILE A 230 -22.05 -7.71 -13.10
CA ILE A 230 -22.42 -6.32 -13.42
C ILE A 230 -23.90 -5.99 -13.17
N LYS A 231 -24.78 -6.99 -13.00
CA LYS A 231 -26.17 -6.75 -12.63
C LYS A 231 -26.30 -6.37 -11.15
N CYS A 232 -25.42 -6.91 -10.30
CA CYS A 232 -25.39 -6.67 -8.85
C CYS A 232 -24.42 -5.55 -8.48
N LEU A 233 -23.36 -5.34 -9.27
CA LEU A 233 -22.35 -4.30 -9.08
C LEU A 233 -22.25 -3.46 -10.37
N PRO A 234 -23.16 -2.50 -10.60
CA PRO A 234 -23.27 -1.78 -11.87
C PRO A 234 -22.10 -0.84 -12.16
N GLY A 235 -21.41 -0.35 -11.11
CA GLY A 235 -20.29 0.56 -11.25
C GLY A 235 -19.76 1.10 -9.91
N PRO A 236 -18.79 2.02 -9.97
CA PRO A 236 -18.26 2.69 -8.78
C PRO A 236 -19.26 3.64 -8.10
N ASP A 237 -19.08 3.82 -6.79
CA ASP A 237 -19.87 4.73 -5.93
C ASP A 237 -18.91 5.69 -5.19
N PHE A 238 -18.76 6.91 -5.73
CA PHE A 238 -17.83 7.90 -5.19
C PHE A 238 -18.41 8.60 -3.94
N PRO A 239 -17.58 8.92 -2.93
CA PRO A 239 -18.04 9.60 -1.70
C PRO A 239 -18.74 10.94 -1.98
N THR A 240 -18.31 11.66 -3.01
CA THR A 240 -18.87 12.96 -3.40
C THR A 240 -20.00 12.85 -4.43
N GLY A 241 -20.40 11.64 -4.83
CA GLY A 241 -21.34 11.41 -5.92
C GLY A 241 -20.80 11.83 -7.29
N GLY A 242 -21.65 12.46 -8.10
CA GLY A 242 -21.37 12.83 -9.49
C GLY A 242 -22.05 11.91 -10.51
N ILE A 243 -21.83 12.17 -11.80
CA ILE A 243 -22.45 11.44 -12.91
C ILE A 243 -21.34 10.75 -13.73
N ILE A 244 -21.40 9.42 -13.83
CA ILE A 244 -20.50 8.67 -14.70
C ILE A 244 -21.02 8.73 -16.14
N CYS A 245 -20.20 9.28 -17.04
CA CYS A 245 -20.51 9.46 -18.45
C CYS A 245 -20.14 8.20 -19.25
N GLY A 246 -21.13 7.32 -19.41
CA GLY A 246 -21.00 6.08 -20.20
C GLY A 246 -20.58 4.86 -19.37
N ARG A 247 -20.74 3.67 -19.96
CA ARG A 247 -20.51 2.38 -19.26
C ARG A 247 -19.32 1.58 -19.76
N LYS A 248 -18.80 1.91 -20.95
CA LYS A 248 -17.69 1.17 -21.58
C LYS A 248 -16.46 1.09 -20.66
N GLY A 249 -16.09 2.20 -20.02
CA GLY A 249 -14.97 2.25 -19.09
C GLY A 249 -15.10 1.30 -17.90
N ILE A 250 -16.32 1.14 -17.37
CA ILE A 250 -16.60 0.21 -16.27
C ILE A 250 -16.42 -1.23 -16.74
N VAL A 251 -16.99 -1.57 -17.89
CA VAL A 251 -16.88 -2.90 -18.50
C VAL A 251 -15.42 -3.28 -18.77
N ASP A 252 -14.66 -2.37 -19.41
CA ASP A 252 -13.25 -2.58 -19.72
C ASP A 252 -12.44 -2.77 -18.42
N ALA A 253 -12.71 -1.96 -17.37
CA ALA A 253 -12.04 -2.07 -16.07
C ALA A 253 -12.31 -3.39 -15.36
N TYR A 254 -13.57 -3.84 -15.32
CA TYR A 254 -13.94 -5.08 -14.62
C TYR A 254 -13.47 -6.33 -15.36
N MET A 255 -13.42 -6.32 -16.69
CA MET A 255 -12.96 -7.48 -17.48
C MET A 255 -11.43 -7.54 -17.61
N GLY A 256 -10.76 -6.39 -17.76
CA GLY A 256 -9.34 -6.30 -18.08
C GLY A 256 -8.46 -5.68 -17.00
N GLY A 257 -9.02 -5.27 -15.86
CA GLY A 257 -8.31 -4.56 -14.79
C GLY A 257 -7.88 -3.12 -15.13
N ARG A 258 -8.26 -2.62 -16.31
CA ARG A 258 -7.93 -1.28 -16.80
C ARG A 258 -9.09 -0.69 -17.58
N GLY A 259 -9.48 0.53 -17.25
CA GLY A 259 -10.51 1.27 -17.96
C GLY A 259 -10.41 2.76 -17.68
N HIS A 260 -11.06 3.57 -18.51
CA HIS A 260 -11.13 5.01 -18.33
C HIS A 260 -12.56 5.43 -18.02
N LEU A 261 -12.76 6.10 -16.90
CA LEU A 261 -14.05 6.59 -16.43
C LEU A 261 -14.08 8.11 -16.53
N THR A 262 -15.09 8.64 -17.20
CA THR A 262 -15.36 10.07 -17.23
C THR A 262 -16.43 10.39 -16.20
N VAL A 263 -16.11 11.25 -15.24
CA VAL A 263 -17.05 11.69 -14.19
C VAL A 263 -17.33 13.17 -14.39
N ARG A 264 -18.59 13.56 -14.28
CA ARG A 264 -19.06 14.95 -14.32
C ARG A 264 -19.63 15.30 -12.94
N GLY A 265 -19.13 16.40 -12.36
CA GLY A 265 -19.66 16.99 -11.12
C GLY A 265 -21.05 17.56 -11.29
#